data_AF-A0A527ZEI5-F1
#
_entry.id   AF-A0A527ZEI5-F1
#
_cell.length_a   1.000
_cell.length_b   1.000
_cell.length_c   1.000
_cell.angle_alpha   90.00
_cell.angle_beta   90.00
_cell.angle_gamma   90.00
#
_symmetry.space_group_name_H-M   'P 1'
#
loop_
_entity.id
_entity.type
_entity.pdbx_description
1 polymer ?
#
loop_
_entity_poly.entity_id
_entity_poly.type
_entity_poly.pdbx_seq_one_letter_code
_entity_poly.pdbx_strand_id
1 'polypeptide(L)' 'MSAHFAGPHRHEALDRLADRRLLRQLAYVDGHWTASEAAESFEVTDPATGATVAWH' A
#
# COMPACT_ATOMS: atom_id res chain seq x y z
N MET A 1 23.80 -14.78 -6.07
CA MET A 1 23.41 -13.37 -6.32
C MET A 1 22.18 -13.12 -5.47
N SER A 2 22.37 -12.60 -4.27
CA SER A 2 21.29 -12.42 -3.29
C SER A 2 20.67 -11.06 -3.53
N ALA A 3 19.40 -11.00 -3.94
CA ALA A 3 18.69 -9.73 -4.07
C ALA A 3 18.48 -9.15 -2.66
N HIS A 4 19.18 -8.07 -2.35
CA HIS A 4 18.79 -7.20 -1.24
C HIS A 4 17.53 -6.48 -1.68
N PHE A 5 16.37 -6.94 -1.20
CA PHE A 5 15.17 -6.11 -1.23
C PHE A 5 15.47 -4.91 -0.33
N ALA A 6 15.80 -3.77 -0.93
CA ALA A 6 15.72 -2.50 -0.23
C ALA A 6 14.33 -2.45 0.40
N GLY A 7 14.26 -2.34 1.74
CA GLY A 7 12.98 -2.36 2.44
C GLY A 7 12.01 -1.39 1.77
N PRO A 8 10.73 -1.75 1.60
CA PRO A 8 9.77 -0.88 0.93
C PRO A 8 9.85 0.49 1.61
N HIS A 9 10.08 1.53 0.82
CA HIS A 9 10.08 2.92 1.28
C HIS A 9 8.65 3.24 1.72
N ARG A 10 8.32 2.83 2.93
CA ARG A 10 7.01 2.95 3.54
C ARG A 10 6.90 4.37 4.09
N HIS A 11 5.85 5.08 3.70
CA HIS A 11 5.57 6.42 4.20
C HIS A 11 5.57 6.47 5.74
N GLU A 12 6.41 7.33 6.33
CA GLU A 12 6.62 7.40 7.79
C GLU A 12 5.34 7.68 8.59
N ALA A 13 4.42 8.45 8.02
CA ALA A 13 3.15 8.78 8.67
C ALA A 13 2.31 7.54 9.01
N LEU A 14 2.54 6.40 8.34
CA LEU A 14 1.84 5.15 8.62
C LEU A 14 2.17 4.58 10.02
N ASP A 15 3.27 5.01 10.65
CA ASP A 15 3.57 4.65 12.04
C ASP A 15 2.69 5.40 13.05
N ARG A 16 2.03 6.48 12.63
CA ARG A 16 1.14 7.28 13.48
C ARG A 16 -0.33 6.83 13.43
N LEU A 17 -0.68 5.85 12.59
CA LEU A 17 -2.02 5.27 12.58
C LEU A 17 -2.29 4.57 13.91
N ALA A 18 -3.33 5.03 14.64
CA ALA A 18 -3.78 4.39 15.87
C ALA A 18 -4.28 2.95 15.61
N ASP A 19 -4.89 2.72 14.45
CA ASP A 19 -5.20 1.38 13.95
C ASP A 19 -4.59 1.18 12.56
N ARG A 20 -3.58 0.31 12.48
CA ARG A 20 -2.89 -0.03 11.23
C ARG A 20 -3.78 -0.76 10.21
N ARG A 21 -4.90 -1.34 10.65
CA ARG A 21 -5.85 -2.08 9.80
C ARG A 21 -6.73 -1.16 8.95
N LEU A 22 -6.68 0.16 9.19
CA LEU A 22 -7.38 1.15 8.38
C LEU A 22 -6.70 1.39 7.02
N LEU A 23 -5.39 1.13 6.91
CA LEU A 23 -4.73 1.10 5.61
C LEU A 23 -5.19 -0.15 4.85
N ARG A 24 -5.84 0.06 3.70
CA ARG A 24 -6.35 -1.01 2.83
C ARG A 24 -5.80 -0.83 1.42
N GLN A 25 -5.50 -1.96 0.79
CA GLN A 25 -4.87 -2.08 -0.54
C GLN A 25 -5.70 -2.97 -1.48
N LEU A 26 -6.95 -3.22 -1.10
CA LEU A 26 -7.92 -4.02 -1.85
C LEU A 26 -9.19 -3.19 -1.98
N ALA A 27 -9.93 -3.38 -3.07
CA ALA A 27 -11.23 -2.77 -3.23
C ALA A 27 -12.25 -3.42 -2.28
N TYR A 28 -13.23 -2.67 -1.79
CA TYR A 28 -14.35 -3.24 -1.05
C TYR A 28 -15.55 -3.44 -1.98
N VAL A 29 -15.85 -4.69 -2.32
CA VAL A 29 -16.89 -5.08 -3.29
C VAL A 29 -17.78 -6.14 -2.65
N ASP A 30 -19.09 -5.92 -2.64
CA ASP A 30 -20.10 -6.87 -2.15
C ASP A 30 -19.80 -7.46 -0.76
N GLY A 31 -19.31 -6.63 0.16
CA GLY A 31 -18.99 -7.05 1.52
C GLY A 31 -17.59 -7.65 1.72
N HIS A 32 -16.80 -7.76 0.66
CA HIS A 32 -15.50 -8.42 0.65
C HIS A 32 -14.38 -7.46 0.26
N TRP A 33 -13.19 -7.70 0.82
CA TRP A 33 -11.95 -7.09 0.33
C TRP A 33 -11.43 -7.91 -0.84
N THR A 34 -11.42 -7.31 -2.02
CA THR A 34 -11.30 -8.01 -3.31
C THR A 34 -10.13 -7.42 -4.09
N ALA A 35 -9.25 -8.31 -4.59
CA ALA A 35 -8.21 -7.96 -5.55
C ALA A 35 -8.80 -7.84 -6.96
N SER A 36 -8.09 -7.17 -7.87
CA SER A 36 -8.41 -7.25 -9.29
C SER A 36 -8.28 -8.69 -9.80
N GLU A 37 -9.01 -9.04 -10.86
CA GLU A 37 -8.96 -10.40 -11.44
C GLU A 37 -7.54 -10.81 -11.86
N ALA A 38 -6.75 -9.84 -12.34
CA ALA A 38 -5.37 -10.05 -12.77
C ALA A 38 -4.32 -9.85 -11.64
N ALA A 39 -4.76 -9.52 -10.41
CA ALA A 39 -3.89 -9.10 -9.31
C ALA A 39 -2.95 -7.92 -9.64
N GLU A 40 -3.32 -7.11 -10.63
CA GLU A 40 -2.66 -5.84 -10.95
C GLU A 40 -2.89 -4.82 -9.84
N SER A 41 -1.86 -4.01 -9.58
CA SER A 41 -1.89 -2.89 -8.66
C SER A 41 -1.07 -1.72 -9.20
N PHE A 42 -1.33 -0.52 -8.69
CA PHE A 42 -0.61 0.70 -9.02
C PHE A 42 -0.15 1.41 -7.75
N GLU A 43 0.91 2.19 -7.89
CA GLU A 43 1.50 2.94 -6.79
C GLU A 43 0.66 4.17 -6.44
N VAL A 44 0.42 4.35 -5.14
CA VAL A 44 -0.15 5.58 -4.58
C VAL A 44 0.95 6.34 -3.86
N THR A 45 1.23 7.56 -4.31
CA THR A 45 2.29 8.42 -3.77
C THR A 45 1.71 9.61 -3.00
N ASP A 46 2.41 10.05 -1.95
CA ASP A 46 2.12 11.32 -1.30
C ASP A 46 2.58 12.47 -2.22
N PRO A 47 1.69 13.35 -2.70
CA PRO A 47 2.07 14.41 -3.63
C PRO A 47 2.98 15.47 -3.02
N ALA A 48 3.09 15.57 -1.68
CA ALA A 48 3.97 16.54 -1.03
C ALA A 48 5.44 16.10 -1.05
N THR A 49 5.69 14.79 -1.00
CA THR A 49 7.04 14.23 -0.80
C THR A 49 7.47 13.27 -1.92
N GLY A 50 6.51 12.78 -2.71
CA GLY A 50 6.72 11.70 -3.68
C GLY A 50 6.87 10.31 -3.04
N ALA A 51 6.76 10.19 -1.70
CA ALA A 51 6.94 8.92 -1.02
C ALA A 51 5.79 7.95 -1.28
N THR A 52 6.09 6.67 -1.45
CA THR A 52 5.09 5.61 -1.62
C THR A 52 4.26 5.45 -0.35
N VAL A 53 2.95 5.64 -0.46
CA VAL A 53 1.99 5.38 0.62
C VAL A 53 1.54 3.92 0.59
N ALA A 54 1.16 3.41 -0.59
CA ALA A 54 0.64 2.06 -0.76
C ALA A 54 0.67 1.63 -2.25
N TRP A 55 0.35 0.36 -2.49
CA TRP A 55 0.01 -0.19 -3.80
C TRP A 55 -1.46 -0.63 -3.73
N HIS A 56 -2.28 -0.34 -4.75
CA HIS A 56 -3.71 -0.64 -4.78
C HIS A 56 -4.15 -1.21 -6.14
#